data_AF-A0A371H5I2-F1
#
_entry.id   AF-A0A371H5I2-F1
#
_cell.length_a   1.000
_cell.length_b   1.000
_cell.length_c   1.000
_cell.angle_alpha   90.00
_cell.angle_beta   90.00
_cell.angle_gamma   90.00
#
_symmetry.space_group_name_H-M   'P 1'
#
loop_
_entity.id
_entity.type
_entity.pdbx_description
1 polymer ?
#
loop_
_entity_poly.entity_id
_entity_poly.type
_entity_poly.pdbx_seq_one_letter_code
_entity_poly.pdbx_strand_id
1 'polypeptide(L)'
;MSRQRSKRAELPPAQENIEKLEKVVNEGNYYGAQQIYKSISARYVSAERYSEALDILHSGACIQLSHAQVTCGAELALLFVETLGKGKIPYDDEILDRLKKIYKLFPRVPLPQHLWDVDDMQQLSENIGNAKTRVEGCSSFLKAAIK
;
A
#
# COMPACT_ATOMS: atom_id res chain seq x y z
N MET A 1 3.30 43.62 -8.35
CA MET A 1 3.47 42.95 -7.04
C MET A 1 3.51 41.45 -7.28
N SER A 2 4.69 40.90 -7.58
CA SER A 2 4.87 39.47 -7.82
C SER A 2 4.70 38.74 -6.49
N ARG A 3 3.63 37.96 -6.33
CA ARG A 3 3.43 37.12 -5.15
C ARG A 3 4.53 36.07 -5.14
N GLN A 4 5.52 36.31 -4.28
CA GLN A 4 6.58 35.38 -3.96
C GLN A 4 5.93 34.06 -3.55
N ARG A 5 6.03 33.04 -4.43
CA ARG A 5 5.63 31.66 -4.12
C ARG A 5 6.30 31.33 -2.79
N SER A 6 5.50 31.20 -1.73
CA SER A 6 5.96 30.82 -0.40
C SER A 6 6.95 29.67 -0.57
N LYS A 7 8.17 29.85 -0.05
CA LYS A 7 9.23 28.82 -0.06
C LYS A 7 8.56 27.48 0.24
N ARG A 8 8.45 26.59 -0.76
CA ARG A 8 7.96 25.22 -0.53
C ARG A 8 8.88 24.67 0.55
N ALA A 9 8.35 24.46 1.76
CA ALA A 9 9.13 23.89 2.85
C ALA A 9 9.82 22.63 2.29
N GLU A 10 11.13 22.56 2.45
CA GLU A 10 11.93 21.48 1.91
C GLU A 10 11.37 20.17 2.48
N LEU A 11 10.95 19.27 1.59
CA LEU A 11 10.38 17.99 2.00
C LEU A 11 11.52 17.17 2.63
N PRO A 12 11.31 16.61 3.84
CA PRO A 12 12.36 15.85 4.52
C PRO A 12 12.74 14.59 3.72
N PRO A 13 13.78 13.86 4.12
CA PRO A 13 14.06 12.54 3.55
C PRO A 13 12.88 11.58 3.72
N ALA A 14 12.64 10.71 2.73
CA ALA A 14 11.56 9.72 2.78
C ALA A 14 11.65 8.84 4.04
N GLN A 15 12.88 8.44 4.38
CA GLN A 15 13.19 7.56 5.50
C GLN A 15 12.66 8.08 6.85
N GLU A 16 12.77 9.38 7.10
CA GLU A 16 12.27 9.97 8.35
C GLU A 16 10.74 9.85 8.47
N ASN A 17 10.02 10.02 7.36
CA ASN A 17 8.57 9.83 7.35
C ASN A 17 8.20 8.35 7.49
N ILE A 18 8.94 7.46 6.81
CA ILE A 18 8.72 6.02 6.88
C ILE A 18 8.83 5.54 8.34
N GLU A 19 9.92 5.86 9.04
CA GLU A 19 10.12 5.43 10.42
C GLU A 19 9.02 5.92 11.37
N LYS A 20 8.53 7.15 11.19
CA LYS A 20 7.42 7.68 11.97
C LYS A 20 6.12 6.93 11.68
N LEU A 21 5.83 6.65 10.40
CA LEU A 21 4.61 5.96 10.00
C LEU A 21 4.60 4.50 10.41
N GLU A 22 5.74 3.81 10.34
CA GLU A 22 5.86 2.44 10.80
C GLU A 22 5.55 2.32 12.30
N LYS A 23 5.95 3.31 13.11
CA LYS A 23 5.54 3.37 14.53
C LYS A 23 4.02 3.48 14.69
N VAL A 24 3.36 4.37 13.94
CA VAL A 24 1.90 4.53 13.99
C VAL A 24 1.17 3.23 13.60
N VAL A 25 1.69 2.50 12.61
CA VAL A 25 1.16 1.18 12.24
C VAL A 25 1.34 0.17 13.37
N ASN A 26 2.53 0.12 13.97
CA ASN A 26 2.83 -0.81 15.07
C ASN A 26 2.06 -0.49 16.36
N GLU A 27 1.63 0.75 16.54
CA GLU A 27 0.69 1.18 17.59
C GLU A 27 -0.77 0.75 17.31
N GLY A 28 -1.04 0.11 16.17
CA GLY A 28 -2.36 -0.41 15.78
C GLY A 28 -3.25 0.59 15.07
N ASN A 29 -2.80 1.82 14.82
CA ASN A 29 -3.57 2.82 14.09
C ASN A 29 -3.43 2.65 12.56
N TYR A 30 -3.92 1.52 12.05
CA TYR A 30 -3.72 1.10 10.67
C TYR A 30 -4.35 2.04 9.65
N TYR A 31 -5.62 2.38 9.84
CA TYR A 31 -6.34 3.27 8.92
C TYR A 31 -5.80 4.71 8.99
N GLY A 32 -5.50 5.22 10.19
CA GLY A 32 -4.88 6.53 10.36
C GLY A 32 -3.52 6.60 9.66
N ALA A 33 -2.66 5.60 9.89
CA ALA A 33 -1.37 5.50 9.20
C ALA A 33 -1.54 5.47 7.68
N GLN A 34 -2.51 4.72 7.16
CA GLN A 34 -2.81 4.64 5.74
C GLN A 34 -3.12 6.03 5.15
N GLN A 35 -3.97 6.82 5.81
CA GLN A 35 -4.30 8.17 5.33
C GLN A 35 -3.07 9.09 5.34
N ILE A 36 -2.18 8.94 6.32
CA ILE A 36 -0.95 9.73 6.37
C ILE A 36 0.02 9.28 5.26
N TYR A 37 0.20 7.97 5.01
CA TYR A 37 0.97 7.45 3.86
C TYR A 37 0.50 8.04 2.53
N LYS A 38 -0.82 8.10 2.31
CA LYS A 38 -1.44 8.69 1.11
C LYS A 38 -1.15 10.19 1.02
N SER A 39 -1.33 10.92 2.11
CA SER A 39 -1.12 12.37 2.15
C SER A 39 0.35 12.74 1.89
N ILE A 40 1.28 12.04 2.54
CA ILE A 40 2.71 12.33 2.41
C ILE A 40 3.19 11.96 1.00
N SER A 41 2.91 10.75 0.51
CA SER A 41 3.33 10.35 -0.84
C SER A 41 2.81 11.30 -1.93
N ALA A 42 1.56 11.77 -1.82
CA ALA A 42 1.00 12.77 -2.74
C ALA A 42 1.79 14.10 -2.76
N ARG A 43 2.37 14.51 -1.63
CA ARG A 43 3.24 15.71 -1.56
C ARG A 43 4.55 15.51 -2.29
N TYR A 44 5.17 14.33 -2.19
CA TYR A 44 6.40 14.00 -2.95
C TYR A 44 6.11 13.90 -4.45
N VAL A 45 5.01 13.25 -4.84
CA VAL A 45 4.56 13.21 -6.25
C VAL A 45 4.34 14.61 -6.80
N SER A 46 3.69 15.51 -6.05
CA SER A 46 3.47 16.91 -6.46
C SER A 46 4.76 17.74 -6.56
N ALA A 47 5.84 17.25 -5.98
CA ALA A 47 7.18 17.80 -6.08
C ALA A 47 8.05 17.05 -7.10
N GLU A 48 7.49 16.14 -7.89
CA GLU A 48 8.17 15.29 -8.88
C GLU A 48 9.28 14.39 -8.26
N ARG A 49 9.22 14.18 -6.94
CA ARG A 49 10.11 13.30 -6.18
C ARG A 49 9.54 11.88 -6.15
N TYR A 50 9.46 11.25 -7.32
CA TYR A 50 8.78 9.98 -7.50
C TYR A 50 9.46 8.82 -6.78
N SER A 51 10.80 8.79 -6.74
CA SER A 51 11.56 7.75 -6.04
C SER A 51 11.20 7.69 -4.55
N GLU A 52 11.24 8.84 -3.88
CA GLU A 52 10.85 8.93 -2.47
C GLU A 52 9.37 8.62 -2.22
N ALA A 53 8.48 9.03 -3.14
CA ALA A 53 7.07 8.68 -3.04
C ALA A 53 6.86 7.15 -3.12
N LEU A 54 7.60 6.48 -4.02
CA LEU A 54 7.56 5.03 -4.17
C LEU A 54 8.08 4.33 -2.92
N ASP A 55 9.15 4.84 -2.28
CA ASP A 55 9.69 4.28 -1.04
C ASP A 55 8.68 4.32 0.10
N ILE A 56 8.00 5.47 0.25
CA ILE A 56 6.94 5.66 1.23
C ILE A 56 5.77 4.70 0.97
N LEU A 57 5.31 4.61 -0.28
CA LEU A 57 4.19 3.73 -0.65
C LEU A 57 4.54 2.25 -0.51
N HIS A 58 5.77 1.86 -0.85
CA HIS A 58 6.25 0.49 -0.75
C HIS A 58 6.37 0.04 0.71
N SER A 59 6.97 0.86 1.58
CA SER A 59 7.00 0.58 3.03
C SER A 59 5.59 0.45 3.58
N GLY A 60 4.71 1.42 3.29
CA GLY A 60 3.33 1.42 3.75
C GLY A 60 2.53 0.19 3.31
N ALA A 61 2.64 -0.20 2.03
CA ALA A 61 2.01 -1.42 1.53
C ALA A 61 2.54 -2.67 2.26
N CYS A 62 3.86 -2.79 2.40
CA CYS A 62 4.48 -3.96 3.03
C CYS A 62 4.09 -4.10 4.50
N ILE A 63 4.17 -3.03 5.28
CA ILE A 63 3.88 -3.11 6.72
C ILE A 63 2.40 -3.38 6.98
N GLN A 64 1.49 -2.73 6.25
CA GLN A 64 0.05 -2.98 6.39
C GLN A 64 -0.31 -4.43 6.04
N LEU A 65 0.22 -4.96 4.93
CA LEU A 65 -0.01 -6.36 4.55
C LEU A 65 0.57 -7.34 5.57
N SER A 66 1.73 -7.02 6.16
CA SER A 66 2.36 -7.85 7.21
C SER A 66 1.52 -7.91 8.50
N HIS A 67 0.73 -6.87 8.78
CA HIS A 67 -0.25 -6.81 9.87
C HIS A 67 -1.65 -7.32 9.46
N ALA A 68 -1.76 -8.05 8.35
CA ALA A 68 -3.01 -8.55 7.79
C ALA A 68 -4.06 -7.46 7.45
N GLN A 69 -3.64 -6.21 7.33
CA GLN A 69 -4.49 -5.08 6.95
C GLN A 69 -4.58 -5.00 5.43
N VAL A 70 -5.29 -5.97 4.84
CA VAL A 70 -5.28 -6.20 3.40
C VAL A 70 -5.86 -5.02 2.63
N THR A 71 -6.97 -4.45 3.09
CA THR A 71 -7.59 -3.29 2.44
C THR A 71 -6.63 -2.09 2.43
N CYS A 72 -6.03 -1.79 3.58
CA CYS A 72 -5.10 -0.66 3.72
C CYS A 72 -3.84 -0.86 2.86
N GLY A 73 -3.25 -2.05 2.93
CA GLY A 73 -2.05 -2.39 2.18
C GLY A 73 -2.27 -2.46 0.67
N ALA A 74 -3.40 -3.00 0.22
CA ALA A 74 -3.76 -3.08 -1.20
C ALA A 74 -3.96 -1.70 -1.83
N GLU A 75 -4.58 -0.76 -1.11
CA GLU A 75 -4.77 0.60 -1.62
C GLU A 75 -3.42 1.33 -1.77
N LEU A 76 -2.51 1.17 -0.81
CA LEU A 76 -1.14 1.73 -0.93
C LEU A 76 -0.34 1.07 -2.06
N ALA A 77 -0.50 -0.24 -2.24
CA ALA A 77 0.11 -0.99 -3.34
C ALA A 77 -0.42 -0.53 -4.71
N LEU A 78 -1.72 -0.22 -4.82
CA LEU A 78 -2.30 0.34 -6.04
C LEU A 78 -1.71 1.72 -6.34
N LEU A 79 -1.62 2.60 -5.33
CA LEU A 79 -1.00 3.91 -5.46
C LEU A 79 0.48 3.84 -5.85
N PHE A 80 1.21 2.83 -5.37
CA PHE A 80 2.59 2.57 -5.80
C PHE A 80 2.66 2.38 -7.31
N VAL A 81 1.80 1.52 -7.86
CA VAL A 81 1.76 1.26 -9.30
C VAL A 81 1.32 2.49 -10.11
N GLU A 82 0.30 3.21 -9.64
CA GLU A 82 -0.11 4.47 -10.28
C GLU A 82 1.03 5.50 -10.30
N THR A 83 1.86 5.52 -9.25
CA THR A 83 2.99 6.45 -9.12
C THR A 83 4.11 6.08 -10.09
N LEU A 84 4.36 4.79 -10.35
CA LEU A 84 5.28 4.35 -11.42
C LEU A 84 4.85 4.92 -12.77
N GLY A 85 3.56 4.79 -13.11
CA GLY A 85 3.01 5.31 -14.36
C GLY A 85 3.09 6.83 -14.46
N LYS A 86 2.75 7.56 -13.39
CA LYS A 86 2.86 9.03 -13.34
C LYS A 86 4.30 9.52 -13.49
N GLY A 87 5.25 8.85 -12.84
CA GLY A 87 6.67 9.18 -12.91
C GLY A 87 7.36 8.70 -14.18
N LYS A 88 6.67 7.94 -15.04
CA LYS A 88 7.26 7.25 -16.21
C LYS A 88 8.50 6.43 -15.84
N ILE A 89 8.46 5.79 -14.67
CA ILE A 89 9.58 5.02 -14.13
C ILE A 89 9.74 3.75 -14.99
N PRO A 90 10.94 3.46 -15.50
CA PRO A 90 11.18 2.25 -16.28
C PRO A 90 10.95 1.02 -15.42
N TYR A 91 10.39 -0.03 -16.04
CA TYR A 91 10.19 -1.30 -15.37
C TYR A 91 11.49 -2.11 -15.43
N ASP A 92 12.31 -1.98 -14.38
CA ASP A 92 13.55 -2.73 -14.20
C ASP A 92 13.42 -3.83 -13.14
N ASP A 93 14.53 -4.54 -12.89
CA ASP A 93 14.58 -5.63 -11.91
C ASP A 93 14.30 -5.13 -10.48
N GLU A 94 14.67 -3.89 -10.15
CA GLU A 94 14.41 -3.31 -8.83
C GLU A 94 12.91 -3.09 -8.62
N ILE A 95 12.22 -2.48 -9.59
CA ILE A 95 10.77 -2.29 -9.54
C ILE A 95 10.05 -3.64 -9.50
N LEU A 96 10.50 -4.60 -10.31
CA LEU A 96 9.95 -5.94 -10.32
C LEU A 96 10.10 -6.62 -8.94
N ASP A 97 11.24 -6.50 -8.28
CA ASP A 97 11.46 -7.09 -6.96
C ASP A 97 10.64 -6.41 -5.87
N ARG A 98 10.44 -5.09 -5.97
CA ARG A 98 9.51 -4.36 -5.09
C ARG A 98 8.08 -4.84 -5.24
N LEU A 99 7.60 -5.04 -6.47
CA LEU A 99 6.27 -5.57 -6.77
C LEU A 99 6.12 -7.02 -6.29
N LYS A 100 7.13 -7.88 -6.52
CA LYS A 100 7.15 -9.26 -5.99
C LYS A 100 7.09 -9.26 -4.47
N LYS A 101 7.79 -8.35 -3.79
CA LYS A 101 7.77 -8.25 -2.33
C LYS A 101 6.38 -7.91 -1.81
N ILE A 102 5.71 -6.92 -2.40
CA ILE A 102 4.31 -6.60 -2.07
C ILE A 102 3.42 -7.81 -2.33
N TYR A 103 3.53 -8.43 -3.51
CA TYR A 103 2.73 -9.60 -3.89
C TYR A 103 2.87 -10.77 -2.90
N LYS A 104 4.09 -11.05 -2.42
CA LYS A 104 4.36 -12.14 -1.47
C LYS A 104 3.73 -11.89 -0.09
N LEU A 105 3.49 -10.62 0.28
CA LEU A 105 2.88 -10.24 1.56
C LEU A 105 1.35 -10.28 1.53
N PHE A 106 0.72 -10.37 0.35
CA PHE A 106 -0.71 -10.64 0.31
C PHE A 106 -0.99 -12.01 0.95
N PRO A 107 -1.91 -12.09 1.92
CA PRO A 107 -2.19 -13.33 2.62
C PRO A 107 -2.68 -14.40 1.65
N ARG A 108 -1.97 -15.53 1.62
CA ARG A 108 -2.30 -16.72 0.85
C ARG A 108 -3.08 -17.66 1.76
N VAL A 109 -4.40 -17.69 1.63
CA VAL A 109 -5.20 -18.64 2.41
C VAL A 109 -5.46 -19.89 1.57
N PRO A 110 -5.10 -21.09 2.07
CA PRO A 110 -5.69 -22.31 1.57
C PRO A 110 -7.19 -22.27 1.87
N LEU A 111 -8.02 -22.46 0.84
CA LEU A 111 -9.47 -22.62 0.99
C LEU A 111 -9.73 -23.56 2.18
N PRO A 112 -10.59 -23.18 3.15
CA PRO A 112 -10.96 -24.09 4.23
C PRO A 112 -11.46 -25.39 3.60
N GLN A 113 -10.77 -26.49 3.86
CA GLN A 113 -11.12 -27.80 3.30
C GLN A 113 -12.51 -28.26 3.75
N HIS A 114 -13.03 -27.67 4.83
CA HIS A 114 -14.37 -27.89 5.33
C HIS A 114 -15.12 -26.56 5.50
N LEU A 115 -15.59 -25.96 4.41
CA LEU A 115 -16.47 -24.79 4.43
C LEU A 115 -17.84 -25.07 5.08
N TRP A 116 -18.20 -26.35 5.29
CA TRP A 116 -19.55 -26.79 5.65
C TRP A 116 -19.69 -27.34 7.08
N ASP A 117 -18.67 -27.20 7.95
CA ASP A 117 -18.67 -27.73 9.35
C ASP A 117 -18.87 -26.61 10.37
N VAL A 118 -18.93 -25.38 9.89
CA VAL A 118 -19.18 -24.24 10.75
C VAL A 118 -20.68 -24.16 10.95
N ASP A 119 -21.14 -24.67 12.09
CA ASP A 119 -22.52 -24.51 12.60
C ASP A 119 -22.93 -23.02 12.70
N ASP A 120 -21.92 -22.15 12.64
CA ASP A 120 -22.04 -20.70 12.69
C ASP A 120 -21.96 -20.05 11.29
N MET A 121 -23.12 -19.88 10.65
CA MET A 121 -23.29 -19.20 9.36
C MET A 121 -22.67 -17.79 9.34
N GLN A 122 -22.59 -17.12 10.50
CA GLN A 122 -21.99 -15.79 10.61
C GLN A 122 -20.47 -15.86 10.40
N GLN A 123 -19.81 -16.83 11.01
CA GLN A 123 -18.38 -17.08 10.84
C GLN A 123 -18.04 -17.47 9.38
N LEU A 124 -18.90 -18.26 8.74
CA LEU A 124 -18.74 -18.60 7.31
C LEU A 124 -18.80 -17.36 6.42
N SER A 125 -19.81 -16.50 6.64
CA SER A 125 -19.98 -15.24 5.91
C SER A 125 -18.77 -14.32 6.06
N GLU A 126 -18.26 -14.14 7.28
CA GLU A 126 -17.06 -13.34 7.54
C GLU A 126 -15.82 -13.91 6.85
N ASN A 127 -15.63 -15.23 6.89
CA ASN A 127 -14.52 -15.91 6.23
C ASN A 127 -14.55 -15.73 4.70
N ILE A 128 -15.74 -15.86 4.10
CA ILE A 128 -15.96 -15.62 2.67
C ILE A 128 -15.73 -14.15 2.33
N GLY A 129 -16.27 -13.21 3.11
CA GLY A 129 -16.06 -11.78 2.93
C GLY A 129 -14.58 -11.40 2.98
N ASN A 130 -13.85 -11.91 3.97
CA ASN A 130 -12.41 -11.72 4.10
C ASN A 130 -11.65 -12.34 2.90
N ALA A 131 -12.04 -13.53 2.44
CA ALA A 131 -11.45 -14.16 1.25
C ALA A 131 -11.68 -13.31 -0.01
N LYS A 132 -12.89 -12.76 -0.18
CA LYS A 132 -13.23 -11.88 -1.31
C LYS A 132 -12.39 -10.60 -1.31
N THR A 133 -12.35 -9.87 -0.20
CA THR A 133 -11.56 -8.63 -0.06
C THR A 133 -10.09 -8.87 -0.41
N ARG A 134 -9.52 -10.02 0.00
CA ARG A 134 -8.15 -10.42 -0.33
C ARG A 134 -7.92 -10.59 -1.83
N VAL A 135 -8.80 -11.35 -2.48
CA VAL A 135 -8.71 -11.61 -3.93
C VAL A 135 -8.88 -10.32 -4.73
N GLU A 136 -9.84 -9.48 -4.36
CA GLU A 136 -10.11 -8.21 -5.06
C GLU A 136 -8.95 -7.23 -4.95
N GLY A 137 -8.38 -7.06 -3.75
CA GLY A 137 -7.22 -6.20 -3.53
C GLY A 137 -5.99 -6.67 -4.33
N CYS A 138 -5.66 -7.96 -4.25
CA CYS A 138 -4.52 -8.53 -4.97
C CYS A 138 -4.73 -8.47 -6.50
N SER A 139 -5.93 -8.81 -6.97
CA SER A 139 -6.28 -8.78 -8.40
C SER A 139 -6.16 -7.36 -8.97
N SER A 140 -6.66 -6.35 -8.25
CA SER A 140 -6.60 -4.95 -8.67
C SER A 140 -5.15 -4.47 -8.76
N PHE A 141 -4.34 -4.79 -7.75
CA PHE A 141 -2.90 -4.50 -7.74
C PHE A 141 -2.17 -5.14 -8.94
N LEU A 142 -2.36 -6.44 -9.17
CA LEU A 142 -1.71 -7.15 -10.27
C LEU A 142 -2.15 -6.64 -11.65
N LYS A 143 -3.44 -6.36 -11.83
CA LYS A 143 -3.95 -5.77 -13.09
C LYS A 143 -3.35 -4.41 -13.39
N ALA A 144 -3.13 -3.60 -12.35
CA ALA A 144 -2.46 -2.32 -12.52
C ALA A 144 -0.98 -2.51 -12.91
N ALA A 145 -0.31 -3.50 -12.33
CA ALA A 145 1.14 -3.71 -12.51
C ALA A 145 1.54 -4.31 -13.88
N ILE A 146 0.59 -4.90 -14.62
CA ILE A 146 0.84 -5.58 -15.90
C ILE A 146 0.50 -4.69 -17.12
N LYS A 147 -0.05 -3.50 -16.90
CA LYS A 147 -0.33 -2.51 -17.96
C LYS A 147 0.90 -1.70 -18.34
#